data_AF-A0A2Z6N8N5-F1
#
_entry.id   AF-A0A2Z6N8N5-F1
#
_cell.length_a   1.000
_cell.length_b   1.000
_cell.length_c   1.000
_cell.angle_alpha   90.00
_cell.angle_beta   90.00
_cell.angle_gamma   90.00
#
_symmetry.space_group_name_H-M   'P 1'
#
loop_
_entity.id
_entity.type
_entity.pdbx_description
1 polymer ?
#
loop_
_entity_poly.entity_id
_entity_poly.type
_entity_poly.pdbx_seq_one_letter_code
_entity_poly.pdbx_strand_id
1 'polypeptide(L)'
;MNKSLLTSKLRAAPNDAIKYGDIVKNILHQHNGNLFSCNFKHFPLSLDLGVKDLVEFVVEEKKELSSLSLECELSYDRHVEIKYVMPDFKPKIFSSLCSLELTNYKLELSVLSAFESCEKLKSLKLKSMFMENNIITGILKNCFGLEKFILIDSKGFDRLKIENQSLKTLEFLRLEVREIEVHVKELQDLVIDSLICPPKGLRIYSEKLLSFYSTYNPSVRRIRKSKDFLENCSDLLVSYL
;
A
#
# COMPACT_ATOMS: atom_id res chain seq x y z
N MET A 1 -3.95 -22.23 41.35
CA MET A 1 -5.02 -21.80 40.42
C MET A 1 -5.21 -20.30 40.59
N ASN A 2 -4.85 -19.50 39.58
CA ASN A 2 -5.26 -18.09 39.47
C ASN A 2 -5.34 -17.76 37.97
N LYS A 3 -6.57 -17.83 37.44
CA LYS A 3 -6.93 -17.38 36.09
C LYS A 3 -8.20 -16.56 36.26
N SER A 4 -8.13 -15.24 36.15
CA SER A 4 -9.22 -14.39 35.57
C SER A 4 -8.95 -12.89 35.65
N LEU A 5 -7.73 -12.43 35.36
CA LEU A 5 -7.44 -11.01 35.19
C LEU A 5 -6.65 -10.83 33.90
N LEU A 6 -7.32 -10.89 32.74
CA LEU A 6 -6.88 -10.34 31.44
C LEU A 6 -7.81 -10.74 30.29
N THR A 7 -9.11 -10.50 30.40
CA THR A 7 -10.00 -10.55 29.21
C THR A 7 -11.16 -9.58 29.34
N SER A 8 -10.90 -8.30 29.09
CA SER A 8 -11.92 -7.36 28.61
C SER A 8 -11.27 -6.41 27.62
N LYS A 9 -10.86 -6.93 26.46
CA LYS A 9 -10.55 -6.08 25.30
C LYS A 9 -11.86 -5.43 24.89
N LEU A 10 -11.96 -4.11 25.10
CA LEU A 10 -13.11 -3.32 24.71
C LEU A 10 -13.38 -3.54 23.21
N ARG A 11 -14.48 -4.21 22.90
CA ARG A 11 -15.18 -3.96 21.65
C ARG A 11 -15.73 -2.55 21.82
N ALA A 12 -15.17 -1.56 21.12
CA ALA A 12 -15.86 -0.28 20.98
C ALA A 12 -17.25 -0.60 20.42
N ALA A 13 -18.30 -0.19 21.12
CA ALA A 13 -19.65 -0.37 20.61
C ALA A 13 -19.73 0.42 19.28
N PRO A 14 -20.53 -0.01 18.28
CA PRO A 14 -20.72 0.76 17.04
C PRO A 14 -21.01 2.26 17.28
N ASN A 15 -21.71 2.56 18.38
CA ASN A 15 -21.99 3.92 18.84
C ASN A 15 -20.74 4.73 19.22
N ASP A 16 -19.68 4.11 19.73
CA ASP A 16 -18.43 4.78 20.08
C ASP A 16 -17.63 5.15 18.82
N ALA A 17 -17.68 4.30 17.79
CA ALA A 17 -17.06 4.58 16.50
C ALA A 17 -17.72 5.76 15.78
N ILE A 18 -19.06 5.84 15.81
CA ILE A 18 -19.82 6.97 15.25
C ILE A 18 -19.45 8.26 16.00
N LYS A 19 -19.50 8.25 17.33
CA LYS A 19 -19.12 9.42 18.16
C LYS A 19 -17.69 9.88 17.89
N TYR A 20 -16.75 8.94 17.74
CA TYR A 20 -15.38 9.27 17.40
C TYR A 20 -15.29 9.94 16.02
N GLY A 21 -16.01 9.41 15.02
CA GLY A 21 -16.13 10.02 13.69
C GLY A 21 -16.65 11.45 13.75
N ASP A 22 -17.72 11.69 14.52
CA ASP A 22 -18.30 13.03 14.70
C ASP A 22 -17.33 14.01 15.37
N ILE A 23 -16.59 13.56 16.40
CA ILE A 23 -15.58 14.37 17.08
C ILE A 23 -14.47 14.76 16.08
N VAL A 24 -13.94 13.79 15.33
CA VAL A 24 -12.89 14.03 14.33
C VAL A 24 -13.38 15.00 13.25
N LYS A 25 -14.60 14.81 12.75
CA LYS A 25 -15.22 15.69 11.76
C LYS A 25 -15.33 17.13 12.29
N ASN A 26 -15.82 17.30 13.52
CA ASN A 26 -15.94 18.61 14.15
C ASN A 26 -14.59 19.32 14.31
N ILE A 27 -13.54 18.58 14.72
CA ILE A 27 -12.18 19.12 14.83
C ILE A 27 -11.69 19.61 13.46
N LEU A 28 -11.89 18.81 12.41
CA LEU A 28 -11.44 19.16 11.06
C LEU A 28 -12.21 20.36 10.47
N HIS A 29 -13.51 20.49 10.78
CA HIS A 29 -14.30 21.67 10.40
C HIS A 29 -13.85 22.94 11.12
N GLN A 30 -13.47 22.85 12.40
CA GLN A 30 -13.02 24.00 13.19
C GLN A 30 -11.55 24.37 12.92
N HIS A 31 -10.81 23.51 12.23
CA HIS A 31 -9.42 23.77 11.87
C HIS A 31 -9.31 24.85 10.79
N ASN A 32 -8.96 26.07 11.21
CA ASN A 32 -8.78 27.26 10.36
C ASN A 32 -7.38 27.35 9.71
N GLY A 33 -6.45 26.47 10.07
CA GLY A 33 -5.11 26.43 9.49
C GLY A 33 -5.02 25.61 8.20
N ASN A 34 -3.84 25.63 7.62
CA ASN A 34 -3.50 24.79 6.48
C ASN A 34 -3.22 23.36 6.96
N LEU A 35 -3.90 22.38 6.37
CA LEU A 35 -3.70 20.97 6.67
C LEU A 35 -2.94 20.33 5.51
N PHE A 36 -1.63 20.09 5.70
CA PHE A 36 -0.76 19.53 4.65
C PHE A 36 -0.75 18.01 4.60
N SER A 37 -1.05 17.34 5.72
CA SER A 37 -1.05 15.89 5.83
C SER A 37 -2.13 15.38 6.78
N CYS A 38 -2.64 14.18 6.53
CA CYS A 38 -3.60 13.53 7.41
C CYS A 38 -3.32 12.02 7.51
N ASN A 39 -3.49 11.45 8.70
CA ASN A 39 -3.37 10.02 8.95
C ASN A 39 -4.63 9.52 9.67
N PHE A 40 -5.42 8.70 8.97
CA PHE A 40 -6.60 8.06 9.53
C PHE A 40 -6.30 6.61 9.85
N LYS A 41 -6.27 6.29 11.14
CA LYS A 41 -6.31 4.92 11.64
C LYS A 41 -7.70 4.62 12.15
N HIS A 42 -8.31 3.55 11.66
CA HIS A 42 -9.70 3.23 11.96
C HIS A 42 -9.92 1.73 12.12
N PHE A 43 -11.04 1.36 12.76
CA PHE A 43 -11.44 -0.04 12.84
C PHE A 43 -12.24 -0.43 11.59
N PRO A 44 -12.34 -1.71 11.29
CA PRO A 44 -13.05 -2.15 10.11
C PRO A 44 -14.54 -1.79 10.09
N LEU A 45 -15.19 -1.87 11.24
CA LEU A 45 -16.58 -1.45 11.42
C LEU A 45 -16.77 0.06 11.17
N SER A 46 -15.69 0.85 11.21
CA SER A 46 -15.73 2.31 11.01
C SER A 46 -15.80 2.71 9.54
N LEU A 47 -15.56 1.78 8.59
CA LEU A 47 -15.62 2.08 7.15
C LEU A 47 -17.05 2.44 6.72
N ASP A 48 -18.03 1.67 7.19
CA ASP A 48 -19.46 1.90 6.96
C ASP A 48 -20.00 3.10 7.77
N LEU A 49 -19.20 3.64 8.72
CA LEU A 49 -19.63 4.62 9.71
C LEU A 49 -18.97 6.00 9.56
N GLY A 50 -18.33 6.29 8.42
CA GLY A 50 -17.94 7.66 8.06
C GLY A 50 -16.47 7.91 7.72
N VAL A 51 -15.60 6.88 7.71
CA VAL A 51 -14.20 7.07 7.24
C VAL A 51 -14.18 7.55 5.79
N LYS A 52 -15.06 7.01 4.95
CA LYS A 52 -15.22 7.48 3.56
C LYS A 52 -15.53 8.97 3.52
N ASP A 53 -16.57 9.39 4.24
CA ASP A 53 -17.01 10.79 4.29
C ASP A 53 -15.92 11.73 4.83
N LEU A 54 -15.15 11.28 5.83
CA LEU A 54 -14.03 12.02 6.39
C LEU A 54 -12.90 12.22 5.38
N VAL A 55 -12.55 11.18 4.63
CA VAL A 55 -11.52 11.25 3.58
C VAL A 55 -11.98 12.17 2.46
N GLU A 56 -13.21 12.00 1.98
CA GLU A 56 -13.77 12.86 0.95
C GLU A 56 -13.78 14.33 1.39
N PHE A 57 -14.27 14.60 2.60
CA PHE A 57 -14.26 15.95 3.17
C PHE A 57 -12.84 16.55 3.24
N VAL A 58 -11.87 15.82 3.79
CA VAL A 58 -10.52 16.36 3.98
C VAL A 58 -9.82 16.61 2.65
N VAL A 59 -10.00 15.73 1.67
CA VAL A 59 -9.35 15.90 0.36
C VAL A 59 -10.01 17.00 -0.48
N GLU A 60 -11.33 17.17 -0.38
CA GLU A 60 -12.07 18.20 -1.12
C GLU A 60 -11.91 19.60 -0.48
N GLU A 61 -12.00 19.69 0.85
CA GLU A 61 -12.07 20.98 1.56
C GLU A 61 -10.70 21.51 1.99
N LYS A 62 -9.72 20.64 2.26
CA LYS A 62 -8.38 21.06 2.67
C LYS A 62 -7.45 21.08 1.45
N LYS A 63 -7.55 22.15 0.65
CA LYS A 63 -6.84 22.31 -0.64
C LYS A 63 -5.31 22.17 -0.60
N GLU A 64 -4.70 22.39 0.57
CA GLU A 64 -3.24 22.24 0.76
C GLU A 64 -2.82 20.84 1.19
N LEU A 65 -3.78 19.92 1.35
CA LEU A 65 -3.51 18.53 1.68
C LEU A 65 -2.71 17.87 0.56
N SER A 66 -1.51 17.43 0.90
CA SER A 66 -0.58 16.80 -0.03
C SER A 66 -0.30 15.34 0.32
N SER A 67 -0.53 14.93 1.56
CA SER A 67 -0.24 13.58 2.03
C SER A 67 -1.41 12.98 2.81
N LEU A 68 -1.79 11.75 2.46
CA LEU A 68 -2.83 11.00 3.13
C LEU A 68 -2.32 9.60 3.49
N SER A 69 -2.57 9.16 4.72
CA SER A 69 -2.37 7.79 5.16
C SER A 69 -3.67 7.22 5.69
N LEU A 70 -4.06 6.05 5.19
CA LEU A 70 -5.22 5.30 5.65
C LEU A 70 -4.77 3.94 6.19
N GLU A 71 -5.13 3.62 7.42
CA GLU A 71 -4.82 2.34 8.07
C GLU A 71 -6.07 1.73 8.69
N CYS A 72 -6.41 0.52 8.23
CA CYS A 72 -7.41 -0.32 8.89
C CYS A 72 -6.77 -1.18 9.99
N GLU A 73 -7.15 -0.97 11.24
CA GLU A 73 -6.66 -1.72 12.38
C GLU A 73 -7.34 -3.10 12.46
N LEU A 74 -6.58 -4.15 12.18
CA LEU A 74 -7.10 -5.52 12.22
C LEU A 74 -7.53 -5.89 13.65
N SER A 75 -8.77 -6.38 13.80
CA SER A 75 -9.21 -6.94 15.07
C SER A 75 -8.65 -8.35 15.26
N TYR A 76 -7.99 -8.60 16.39
CA TYR A 76 -7.33 -9.89 16.69
C TYR A 76 -8.30 -11.02 17.12
N ASP A 77 -9.60 -10.91 16.85
CA ASP A 77 -10.57 -11.94 17.27
C ASP A 77 -10.59 -13.10 16.26
N ARG A 78 -9.67 -14.06 16.49
CA ARG A 78 -9.68 -15.47 16.06
C ARG A 78 -9.69 -15.77 14.55
N HIS A 79 -8.53 -16.26 14.11
CA HIS A 79 -8.32 -17.25 13.03
C HIS A 79 -8.65 -16.91 11.57
N VAL A 80 -9.08 -15.69 11.24
CA VAL A 80 -9.22 -15.27 9.84
C VAL A 80 -8.61 -13.88 9.66
N GLU A 81 -7.59 -13.77 8.78
CA GLU A 81 -7.17 -12.46 8.22
C GLU A 81 -8.33 -11.94 7.35
N ILE A 82 -9.39 -11.39 7.94
CA ILE A 82 -10.42 -10.70 7.18
C ILE A 82 -9.80 -9.38 6.73
N LYS A 83 -9.41 -9.31 5.45
CA LYS A 83 -9.01 -8.06 4.81
C LYS A 83 -10.27 -7.34 4.39
N TYR A 84 -10.42 -6.10 4.83
CA TYR A 84 -11.62 -5.31 4.60
C TYR A 84 -11.53 -4.61 3.26
N VAL A 85 -12.60 -4.72 2.48
CA VAL A 85 -12.71 -4.07 1.18
C VAL A 85 -12.58 -2.56 1.41
N MET A 86 -11.66 -1.94 0.67
CA MET A 86 -11.49 -0.49 0.69
C MET A 86 -12.81 0.18 0.28
N PRO A 87 -13.19 1.33 0.89
CA PRO A 87 -14.40 2.02 0.49
C PRO A 87 -14.36 2.37 -0.99
N ASP A 88 -15.53 2.30 -1.61
CA ASP A 88 -15.71 2.81 -2.95
C ASP A 88 -15.74 4.34 -2.88
N PHE A 89 -14.57 4.98 -3.05
CA PHE A 89 -14.45 6.43 -3.05
C PHE A 89 -14.98 7.03 -4.36
N LYS A 90 -15.32 8.32 -4.32
CA LYS A 90 -15.56 9.08 -5.56
C LYS A 90 -14.37 8.94 -6.53
N PRO A 91 -14.63 8.92 -7.85
CA PRO A 91 -13.56 8.95 -8.84
C PRO A 91 -12.62 10.15 -8.63
N LYS A 92 -11.34 9.95 -8.93
CA LYS A 92 -10.29 10.98 -8.85
C LYS A 92 -10.05 11.56 -7.47
N ILE A 93 -10.57 10.94 -6.40
CA ILE A 93 -10.41 11.48 -5.05
C ILE A 93 -8.92 11.69 -4.70
N PHE A 94 -8.00 10.85 -5.18
CA PHE A 94 -6.57 10.98 -4.85
C PHE A 94 -5.78 11.90 -5.80
N SER A 95 -6.43 12.51 -6.80
CA SER A 95 -5.75 13.26 -7.87
C SER A 95 -5.00 14.51 -7.41
N SER A 96 -5.41 15.10 -6.27
CA SER A 96 -4.76 16.28 -5.68
C SER A 96 -3.54 15.95 -4.82
N LEU A 97 -3.38 14.69 -4.39
CA LEU A 97 -2.37 14.28 -3.43
C LEU A 97 -0.99 14.11 -4.08
N CYS A 98 0.05 14.41 -3.32
CA CYS A 98 1.45 14.12 -3.64
C CYS A 98 1.91 12.79 -3.04
N SER A 99 1.31 12.34 -1.93
CA SER A 99 1.68 11.12 -1.23
C SER A 99 0.46 10.37 -0.68
N LEU A 100 0.43 9.06 -0.89
CA LEU A 100 -0.62 8.17 -0.39
C LEU A 100 -0.02 6.92 0.25
N GLU A 101 -0.45 6.61 1.47
CA GLU A 101 -0.18 5.33 2.14
C GLU A 101 -1.51 4.62 2.44
N LEU A 102 -1.62 3.36 2.01
CA LEU A 102 -2.76 2.50 2.31
C LEU A 102 -2.27 1.26 3.04
N THR A 103 -2.88 0.97 4.19
CA THR A 103 -2.49 -0.16 5.04
C THR A 103 -3.70 -1.03 5.41
N ASN A 104 -3.55 -2.35 5.24
CA ASN A 104 -4.52 -3.38 5.67
C ASN A 104 -5.88 -3.40 4.94
N TYR A 105 -5.93 -3.03 3.65
CA TYR A 105 -7.16 -3.16 2.86
C TYR A 105 -7.11 -4.31 1.85
N LYS A 106 -8.30 -4.77 1.47
CA LYS A 106 -8.57 -5.50 0.24
C LYS A 106 -8.93 -4.49 -0.85
N LEU A 107 -8.20 -4.49 -1.97
CA LEU A 107 -8.49 -3.67 -3.13
C LEU A 107 -9.24 -4.48 -4.19
N GLU A 108 -10.32 -3.91 -4.70
CA GLU A 108 -11.10 -4.44 -5.82
C GLU A 108 -11.04 -3.48 -7.00
N LEU A 109 -11.49 -3.92 -8.18
CA LEU A 109 -11.37 -3.15 -9.42
C LEU A 109 -12.02 -1.77 -9.36
N SER A 110 -13.08 -1.60 -8.55
CA SER A 110 -13.74 -0.31 -8.34
C SER A 110 -12.78 0.79 -7.85
N VAL A 111 -11.74 0.42 -7.09
CA VAL A 111 -10.77 1.37 -6.55
C VAL A 111 -10.00 2.11 -7.64
N LEU A 112 -9.92 1.57 -8.86
CA LEU A 112 -9.15 2.19 -9.94
C LEU A 112 -9.69 3.58 -10.30
N SER A 113 -11.00 3.80 -10.14
CA SER A 113 -11.64 5.10 -10.36
C SER A 113 -11.09 6.17 -9.41
N ALA A 114 -10.79 5.83 -8.15
CA ALA A 114 -10.22 6.73 -7.16
C ALA A 114 -8.82 7.24 -7.54
N PHE A 115 -8.08 6.46 -8.33
CA PHE A 115 -6.73 6.77 -8.80
C PHE A 115 -6.69 7.49 -10.15
N GLU A 116 -7.83 7.69 -10.83
CA GLU A 116 -7.85 8.41 -12.10
C GLU A 116 -7.20 9.81 -11.99
N SER A 117 -6.44 10.19 -13.02
CA SER A 117 -5.78 11.50 -13.12
C SER A 117 -4.84 11.84 -11.94
N CYS A 118 -4.18 10.85 -11.34
CA CYS A 118 -3.21 11.06 -10.25
C CYS A 118 -1.83 11.53 -10.75
N GLU A 119 -1.77 12.65 -11.47
CA GLU A 119 -0.53 13.21 -12.02
C GLU A 119 0.38 13.79 -10.92
N LYS A 120 -0.22 14.29 -9.84
CA LYS A 120 0.50 14.90 -8.72
C LYS A 120 1.08 13.87 -7.77
N LEU A 121 0.56 12.65 -7.77
CA LEU A 121 0.96 11.61 -6.82
C LEU A 121 2.40 11.17 -7.12
N LYS A 122 3.32 11.55 -6.25
CA LYS A 122 4.77 11.25 -6.34
C LYS A 122 5.16 10.00 -5.58
N SER A 123 4.47 9.68 -4.48
CA SER A 123 4.77 8.53 -3.64
C SER A 123 3.52 7.73 -3.32
N LEU A 124 3.57 6.43 -3.60
CA LEU A 124 2.52 5.48 -3.26
C LEU A 124 3.11 4.33 -2.44
N LYS A 125 2.53 4.10 -1.26
CA LYS A 125 2.90 3.00 -0.37
C LYS A 125 1.71 2.11 -0.09
N LEU A 126 1.82 0.85 -0.42
CA LEU A 126 0.80 -0.18 -0.21
C LEU A 126 1.35 -1.20 0.79
N LYS A 127 0.71 -1.32 1.95
CA LYS A 127 1.20 -2.17 3.05
C LYS A 127 0.14 -3.15 3.52
N SER A 128 0.53 -4.42 3.60
CA SER A 128 -0.33 -5.49 4.08
C SER A 128 -1.68 -5.54 3.34
N MET A 129 -1.64 -5.36 2.02
CA MET A 129 -2.82 -5.29 1.16
C MET A 129 -3.22 -6.68 0.63
N PHE A 130 -4.49 -6.84 0.26
CA PHE A 130 -4.97 -7.99 -0.52
C PHE A 130 -5.53 -7.51 -1.85
N MET A 131 -4.97 -7.94 -2.98
CA MET A 131 -5.39 -7.44 -4.30
C MET A 131 -5.06 -8.43 -5.41
N GLU A 132 -5.86 -8.41 -6.48
CA GLU A 132 -5.64 -9.21 -7.69
C GLU A 132 -4.54 -8.62 -8.58
N ASN A 133 -3.97 -9.45 -9.46
CA ASN A 133 -2.82 -9.13 -10.32
C ASN A 133 -2.93 -7.78 -11.06
N ASN A 134 -4.12 -7.45 -11.57
CA ASN A 134 -4.35 -6.30 -12.44
C ASN A 134 -4.53 -4.97 -11.67
N ILE A 135 -4.76 -5.01 -10.35
CA ILE A 135 -5.03 -3.82 -9.55
C ILE A 135 -3.80 -2.90 -9.52
N ILE A 136 -2.61 -3.44 -9.23
CA ILE A 136 -1.37 -2.66 -9.18
C ILE A 136 -1.08 -2.04 -10.55
N THR A 137 -1.13 -2.84 -11.62
CA THR A 137 -0.89 -2.32 -12.97
C THR A 137 -1.90 -1.23 -13.34
N GLY A 138 -3.18 -1.38 -12.95
CA GLY A 138 -4.20 -0.35 -13.15
C GLY A 138 -3.90 0.94 -12.40
N ILE A 139 -3.54 0.85 -11.12
CA ILE A 139 -3.16 2.02 -10.30
C ILE A 139 -1.95 2.74 -10.92
N LEU A 140 -0.90 1.99 -11.27
CA LEU A 140 0.33 2.56 -11.83
C LEU A 140 0.09 3.27 -13.16
N LYS A 141 -0.84 2.77 -13.99
CA LYS A 141 -1.25 3.43 -15.25
C LYS A 141 -1.94 4.77 -15.03
N ASN A 142 -2.71 4.89 -13.95
CA ASN A 142 -3.42 6.13 -13.61
C ASN A 142 -2.55 7.14 -12.84
N CYS A 143 -1.40 6.71 -12.30
CA CYS A 143 -0.47 7.55 -11.54
C CYS A 143 0.79 7.88 -12.34
N PHE A 144 0.65 8.64 -13.42
CA PHE A 144 1.73 8.89 -14.39
C PHE A 144 2.83 9.84 -13.88
N GLY A 145 2.61 10.56 -12.78
CA GLY A 145 3.65 11.34 -12.10
C GLY A 145 4.39 10.59 -10.98
N LEU A 146 4.12 9.31 -10.78
CA LEU A 146 4.62 8.52 -9.66
C LEU A 146 6.12 8.29 -9.74
N GLU A 147 6.85 8.74 -8.72
CA GLU A 147 8.31 8.63 -8.65
C GLU A 147 8.75 7.52 -7.68
N LYS A 148 7.94 7.21 -6.66
CA LYS A 148 8.24 6.19 -5.65
C LYS A 148 7.06 5.25 -5.45
N PHE A 149 7.32 3.94 -5.57
CA PHE A 149 6.36 2.89 -5.28
C PHE A 149 6.93 1.89 -4.27
N ILE A 150 6.19 1.67 -3.19
CA ILE A 150 6.59 0.77 -2.11
C ILE A 150 5.47 -0.25 -1.89
N LEU A 151 5.81 -1.54 -2.00
CA LEU A 151 4.89 -2.63 -1.76
C LEU A 151 5.41 -3.52 -0.64
N ILE A 152 4.63 -3.61 0.44
CA ILE A 152 5.04 -4.25 1.69
C ILE A 152 4.04 -5.33 2.08
N ASP A 153 4.50 -6.55 2.37
CA ASP A 153 3.72 -7.62 3.03
C ASP A 153 2.33 -7.87 2.40
N SER A 154 2.21 -7.69 1.09
CA SER A 154 0.94 -7.72 0.37
C SER A 154 0.75 -9.04 -0.38
N LYS A 155 -0.51 -9.46 -0.54
CA LYS A 155 -0.90 -10.79 -1.05
C LYS A 155 -2.09 -10.68 -2.01
N GLY A 156 -2.55 -11.83 -2.54
CA GLY A 156 -3.73 -11.93 -3.42
C GLY A 156 -3.39 -11.96 -4.91
N PHE A 157 -2.10 -11.81 -5.25
CA PHE A 157 -1.58 -11.83 -6.61
C PHE A 157 -0.46 -12.86 -6.73
N ASP A 158 -0.36 -13.48 -7.90
CA ASP A 158 0.72 -14.41 -8.27
C ASP A 158 1.74 -13.74 -9.20
N ARG A 159 1.34 -12.65 -9.86
CA ARG A 159 2.12 -11.95 -10.88
C ARG A 159 2.10 -10.45 -10.63
N LEU A 160 3.28 -9.84 -10.66
CA LEU A 160 3.46 -8.39 -10.59
C LEU A 160 4.06 -7.88 -11.89
N LYS A 161 3.34 -6.99 -12.58
CA LYS A 161 3.84 -6.27 -13.75
C LYS A 161 3.91 -4.78 -13.45
N ILE A 162 5.13 -4.25 -13.37
CA ILE A 162 5.40 -2.85 -13.03
C ILE A 162 5.84 -2.12 -14.30
N GLU A 163 4.96 -1.24 -14.77
CA GLU A 163 5.16 -0.37 -15.93
C GLU A 163 4.74 1.04 -15.55
N ASN A 164 5.71 1.95 -15.40
CA ASN A 164 5.47 3.37 -15.16
C ASN A 164 6.72 4.16 -15.56
N GLN A 165 6.60 5.11 -16.47
CA GLN A 165 7.76 5.81 -17.05
C GLN A 165 8.40 6.83 -16.10
N SER A 166 7.66 7.30 -15.09
CA SER A 166 8.13 8.31 -14.13
C SER A 166 8.75 7.70 -12.88
N LEU A 167 8.65 6.38 -12.71
CA LEU A 167 9.07 5.69 -11.50
C LEU A 167 10.60 5.65 -11.39
N LYS A 168 11.12 6.18 -10.29
CA LYS A 168 12.55 6.25 -9.98
C LYS A 168 12.95 5.31 -8.86
N THR A 169 12.05 5.07 -7.91
CA THR A 169 12.32 4.20 -6.75
C THR A 169 11.24 3.12 -6.64
N LEU A 170 11.68 1.87 -6.55
CA LEU A 170 10.83 0.70 -6.37
C LEU A 170 11.32 -0.10 -5.16
N GLU A 171 10.41 -0.37 -4.23
CA GLU A 171 10.70 -1.16 -3.04
C GLU A 171 9.73 -2.33 -2.89
N PHE A 172 10.28 -3.54 -2.80
CA PHE A 172 9.57 -4.78 -2.52
C PHE A 172 10.01 -5.33 -1.17
N LEU A 173 9.11 -5.31 -0.19
CA LEU A 173 9.40 -5.76 1.17
C LEU A 173 8.48 -6.88 1.58
N ARG A 174 9.05 -8.01 2.00
CA ARG A 174 8.35 -9.18 2.55
C ARG A 174 7.25 -9.69 1.61
N LEU A 175 7.60 -9.90 0.34
CA LEU A 175 6.67 -10.37 -0.69
C LEU A 175 6.91 -11.84 -1.03
N GLU A 176 5.84 -12.54 -1.34
CA GLU A 176 5.86 -13.88 -1.91
C GLU A 176 5.04 -13.86 -3.21
N VAL A 177 5.69 -14.13 -4.33
CA VAL A 177 5.08 -13.96 -5.66
C VAL A 177 5.79 -14.88 -6.67
N ARG A 178 5.03 -15.42 -7.63
CA ARG A 178 5.58 -16.36 -8.62
C ARG A 178 6.36 -15.67 -9.72
N GLU A 179 5.88 -14.51 -10.16
CA GLU A 179 6.51 -13.74 -11.23
C GLU A 179 6.48 -12.24 -10.92
N ILE A 180 7.61 -11.57 -11.12
CA ILE A 180 7.77 -10.13 -11.11
C ILE A 180 8.42 -9.72 -12.43
N GLU A 181 7.77 -8.81 -13.13
CA GLU A 181 8.27 -8.20 -14.35
C GLU A 181 8.26 -6.68 -14.18
N VAL A 182 9.44 -6.06 -14.21
CA VAL A 182 9.61 -4.61 -14.08
C VAL A 182 10.13 -4.05 -15.39
N HIS A 183 9.36 -3.16 -16.01
CA HIS A 183 9.72 -2.43 -17.23
C HIS A 183 9.69 -0.94 -16.96
N VAL A 184 10.81 -0.43 -16.41
CA VAL A 184 10.91 0.96 -15.94
C VAL A 184 12.28 1.50 -16.31
N LYS A 185 12.35 2.24 -17.43
CA LYS A 185 13.60 2.79 -17.98
C LYS A 185 14.29 3.74 -17.00
N GLU A 186 13.52 4.59 -16.32
CA GLU A 186 14.00 5.63 -15.42
C GLU A 186 14.22 5.16 -13.97
N LEU A 187 14.12 3.86 -13.69
CA LEU A 187 14.31 3.33 -12.35
C LEU A 187 15.75 3.55 -11.90
N GLN A 188 15.95 4.24 -10.79
CA GLN A 188 17.26 4.57 -10.21
C GLN A 188 17.56 3.69 -9.00
N ASP A 189 16.55 3.46 -8.14
CA ASP A 189 16.71 2.71 -6.90
C ASP A 189 15.77 1.50 -6.87
N LEU A 190 16.34 0.32 -6.64
CA LEU A 190 15.61 -0.91 -6.40
C LEU A 190 15.98 -1.50 -5.04
N VAL A 191 14.98 -1.65 -4.19
CA VAL A 191 15.11 -2.26 -2.86
C VAL A 191 14.30 -3.55 -2.82
N ILE A 192 14.97 -4.64 -2.49
CA ILE A 192 14.37 -5.95 -2.25
C ILE A 192 14.72 -6.38 -0.84
N ASP A 193 13.72 -6.53 0.02
CA ASP A 193 13.86 -7.08 1.37
C ASP A 193 12.95 -8.29 1.52
N SER A 194 13.55 -9.47 1.75
CA SER A 194 12.82 -10.70 2.08
C SER A 194 11.78 -11.09 1.01
N LEU A 195 12.17 -11.03 -0.26
CA LEU A 195 11.38 -11.48 -1.41
C LEU A 195 11.52 -12.99 -1.62
N ILE A 196 10.39 -13.68 -1.76
CA ILE A 196 10.30 -15.07 -2.18
C ILE A 196 9.75 -15.10 -3.60
N CYS A 197 10.62 -15.37 -4.57
CA CYS A 197 10.27 -15.49 -5.98
C CYS A 197 11.16 -16.54 -6.65
N PRO A 198 10.63 -17.45 -7.49
CA PRO A 198 11.46 -18.34 -8.29
C PRO A 198 12.44 -17.56 -9.16
N PRO A 199 13.69 -18.02 -9.37
CA PRO A 199 14.68 -17.29 -10.17
C PRO A 199 14.20 -16.92 -11.58
N LYS A 200 13.52 -17.83 -12.27
CA LYS A 200 12.95 -17.58 -13.61
C LYS A 200 11.74 -16.64 -13.62
N GLY A 201 11.21 -16.34 -12.44
CA GLY A 201 10.05 -15.48 -12.21
C GLY A 201 10.41 -14.01 -12.05
N LEU A 202 11.67 -13.65 -11.75
CA LEU A 202 12.07 -12.25 -11.58
C LEU A 202 12.77 -11.71 -12.83
N ARG A 203 12.22 -10.66 -13.43
CA ARG A 203 12.78 -9.97 -14.61
C ARG A 203 12.71 -8.47 -14.40
N ILE A 204 13.84 -7.80 -14.55
CA ILE A 204 13.97 -6.36 -14.31
C ILE A 204 14.64 -5.73 -15.51
N TYR A 205 13.93 -4.80 -16.15
CA TYR A 205 14.37 -4.06 -17.32
C TYR A 205 14.42 -2.58 -16.94
N SER A 206 15.64 -2.07 -16.75
CA SER A 206 15.93 -0.67 -16.45
C SER A 206 17.27 -0.26 -17.03
N GLU A 207 17.34 0.95 -17.58
CA GLU A 207 18.54 1.51 -18.19
C GLU A 207 19.31 2.42 -17.23
N LYS A 208 18.65 2.91 -16.17
CA LYS A 208 19.19 3.94 -15.25
C LYS A 208 19.35 3.47 -13.81
N LEU A 209 19.39 2.15 -13.58
CA LEU A 209 19.53 1.61 -12.23
C LEU A 209 20.89 2.00 -11.63
N LEU A 210 20.86 2.84 -10.60
CA LEU A 210 22.03 3.35 -9.89
C LEU A 210 22.29 2.59 -8.60
N SER A 211 21.22 2.26 -7.87
CA SER A 211 21.29 1.60 -6.57
C SER A 211 20.47 0.32 -6.58
N PHE A 212 21.09 -0.76 -6.11
CA PHE A 212 20.42 -2.02 -5.84
C PHE A 212 20.71 -2.48 -4.42
N TYR A 213 19.66 -2.64 -3.63
CA TYR A 213 19.76 -3.16 -2.26
C TYR A 213 18.96 -4.45 -2.14
N SER A 214 19.61 -5.52 -1.70
CA SER A 214 18.98 -6.80 -1.45
C SER A 214 19.30 -7.29 -0.05
N THR A 215 18.27 -7.58 0.73
CA THR A 215 18.39 -8.20 2.04
C THR A 215 17.42 -9.34 2.21
N TYR A 216 17.81 -10.28 3.06
CA TYR A 216 16.97 -11.40 3.44
C TYR A 216 16.91 -11.48 4.97
N ASN A 217 15.73 -11.31 5.53
CA ASN A 217 15.50 -11.50 6.96
C ASN A 217 14.82 -12.87 7.19
N PRO A 218 15.55 -13.87 7.71
CA PRO A 218 15.00 -15.21 7.95
C PRO A 218 13.88 -15.23 9.00
N SER A 219 13.73 -14.15 9.79
CA SER A 219 12.72 -14.03 10.83
C SER A 219 11.31 -13.80 10.26
N VAL A 220 11.18 -13.49 8.97
CA VAL A 220 9.90 -13.10 8.35
C VAL A 220 8.94 -14.30 8.17
N ARG A 221 9.39 -15.56 8.21
CA ARG A 221 8.56 -16.75 8.52
C ARG A 221 9.40 -18.04 8.58
N ARG A 222 9.03 -18.92 9.52
CA ARG A 222 9.54 -20.30 9.67
C ARG A 222 9.25 -21.13 8.40
N ILE A 223 10.30 -21.80 7.89
CA ILE A 223 10.34 -22.90 6.87
C ILE A 223 10.19 -22.39 5.41
N ARG A 224 11.05 -22.66 4.41
CA ARG A 224 12.03 -23.73 4.10
C ARG A 224 13.25 -23.09 3.39
N LYS A 225 14.43 -23.64 3.62
CA LYS A 225 15.75 -23.21 3.09
C LYS A 225 15.70 -22.71 1.63
N SER A 226 15.99 -21.42 1.41
CA SER A 226 16.46 -20.90 0.12
C SER A 226 17.97 -20.69 0.19
N LYS A 227 18.72 -21.79 0.03
CA LYS A 227 20.01 -21.70 -0.68
C LYS A 227 19.63 -21.43 -2.16
N ASP A 228 20.41 -20.64 -2.87
CA ASP A 228 20.32 -20.41 -4.35
C ASP A 228 19.75 -19.06 -4.83
N PHE A 229 19.68 -18.02 -3.99
CA PHE A 229 19.29 -16.66 -4.48
C PHE A 229 20.44 -15.87 -5.13
N LEU A 230 21.70 -16.25 -4.90
CA LEU A 230 22.87 -15.44 -5.30
C LEU A 230 23.57 -15.90 -6.58
N GLU A 231 23.20 -17.02 -7.20
CA GLU A 231 23.88 -17.52 -8.41
C GLU A 231 23.35 -16.92 -9.73
N ASN A 232 22.26 -16.15 -9.73
CA ASN A 232 21.63 -15.65 -10.98
C ASN A 232 21.64 -14.12 -11.17
N CYS A 233 22.28 -13.36 -10.27
CA CYS A 233 22.39 -11.91 -10.46
C CYS A 233 23.36 -11.50 -11.59
N SER A 234 24.11 -12.45 -12.15
CA SER A 234 24.94 -12.22 -13.35
C SER A 234 24.12 -12.02 -14.62
N ASP A 235 22.89 -12.53 -14.67
CA ASP A 235 22.00 -12.41 -15.85
C ASP A 235 20.98 -11.27 -15.72
N LEU A 236 20.90 -10.61 -14.56
CA LEU A 236 19.99 -9.47 -14.32
C LEU A 236 20.43 -8.18 -14.99
N LEU A 237 21.67 -8.12 -15.48
CA LEU A 237 22.21 -7.01 -16.25
C LEU A 237 22.49 -7.49 -17.68
N VAL A 238 21.42 -7.73 -18.47
CA VAL A 238 21.59 -7.81 -19.92
C VAL A 238 21.87 -6.38 -20.42
N SER A 239 23.13 -5.97 -20.35
CA SER A 239 23.63 -4.80 -21.07
C SER A 239 23.56 -5.12 -22.56
N TYR A 240 22.64 -4.50 -23.29
CA TYR A 240 22.75 -4.44 -24.73
C TYR A 240 23.79 -3.37 -25.09
N LEU A 241 24.96 -3.82 -25.53
CA LEU A 241 25.84 -3.06 -26.43
C LEU A 241 25.15 -2.90 -27.79
#